data_AF-A0A7L2R468-F1
#
_entry.id   AF-A0A7L2R468-F1
#
_cell.length_a   1.000
_cell.length_b   1.000
_cell.length_c   1.000
_cell.angle_alpha   90.00
_cell.angle_beta   90.00
_cell.angle_gamma   90.00
#
_symmetry.space_group_name_H-M   'P 1'
#
loop_
_entity.id
_entity.type
_entity.pdbx_description
1 polymer ?
#
loop_
_entity_poly.entity_id
_entity_poly.type
_entity_poly.pdbx_seq_one_letter_code
_entity_poly.pdbx_strand_id
1 'polypeptide(L)'
;SIVLAMFPENEKGSLSFVMGHAVQTVEILREGDSDMKQRLARILAPEESQAYSPEELERRKNALKAWLETNHIPVGEQGELGRTLSVAGVLSIEPPYGPEQCSSANEIILARVQGLLQRYLGQQR
;
A
#
# COMPACT_ATOMS: atom_id res chain seq x y z
N SER A 1 22.49 -5.56 2.77
CA SER A 1 21.83 -4.27 3.08
C SER A 1 21.50 -4.26 4.55
N ILE A 2 21.55 -3.10 5.20
CA ILE A 2 21.24 -2.93 6.62
C ILE A 2 20.14 -1.89 6.74
N VAL A 3 19.21 -2.10 7.67
CA VAL A 3 18.14 -1.15 7.97
C VAL A 3 18.46 -0.49 9.30
N LEU A 4 18.57 0.84 9.30
CA LEU A 4 18.78 1.65 10.48
C LEU A 4 17.42 2.22 10.93
N ALA A 5 17.01 1.95 12.16
CA ALA A 5 15.83 2.56 12.76
C ALA A 5 16.28 3.56 13.83
N MET A 6 15.83 4.82 13.73
CA MET A 6 16.10 5.86 14.71
C MET A 6 14.82 6.21 15.47
N PHE A 7 14.92 6.37 16.78
CA PHE A 7 13.79 6.67 17.67
C PHE A 7 14.07 7.96 18.47
N PRO A 8 13.78 9.15 17.91
CA PRO A 8 13.88 10.39 18.68
C PRO A 8 12.88 10.37 19.85
N GLU A 9 13.22 11.00 20.99
CA GLU A 9 12.40 10.99 22.22
C GLU A 9 10.97 11.55 22.06
N ASN A 10 10.66 12.26 20.97
CA ASN A 10 9.38 12.95 20.77
C ASN A 10 8.82 12.88 19.33
N GLU A 11 9.38 12.04 18.45
CA GLU A 11 8.95 11.97 17.05
C GLU A 11 8.65 10.54 16.60
N LYS A 12 7.90 10.39 15.50
CA LYS A 12 7.74 9.11 14.81
C LYS A 12 9.13 8.61 14.41
N GLY A 13 9.48 7.40 14.80
CA GLY A 13 10.80 6.87 14.45
C GLY A 13 10.98 6.73 12.95
N SER A 14 12.20 6.93 12.49
CA SER A 14 12.56 6.96 11.07
C SER A 14 13.36 5.72 10.69
N LEU A 15 13.09 5.16 9.50
CA LEU A 15 13.87 4.07 8.92
C LEU A 15 14.77 4.59 7.80
N SER A 16 15.99 4.06 7.72
CA SER A 16 16.95 4.37 6.65
C SER A 16 17.59 3.10 6.13
N PHE A 17 17.64 2.96 4.81
CA PHE A 17 18.26 1.81 4.15
C PHE A 17 19.71 2.12 3.82
N VAL A 18 20.62 1.32 4.37
CA VAL A 18 22.05 1.41 4.09
C VAL A 18 22.45 0.26 3.19
N MET A 19 23.01 0.60 2.02
CA MET A 19 23.50 -0.39 1.08
C MET A 19 24.70 -1.14 1.67
N GLY A 20 24.73 -2.46 1.51
CA GLY A 20 25.72 -3.32 2.20
C GLY A 20 27.17 -3.02 1.82
N HIS A 21 27.42 -2.46 0.64
CA HIS A 21 28.76 -2.07 0.19
C HIS A 21 29.29 -0.81 0.88
N ALA A 22 28.42 0.01 1.48
CA ALA A 22 28.81 1.23 2.20
C ALA A 22 29.15 0.96 3.68
N VAL A 23 28.95 -0.27 4.16
CA VAL A 23 29.16 -0.65 5.55
C VAL A 23 30.47 -1.41 5.69
N GLN A 24 31.42 -0.86 6.44
CA GLN A 24 32.73 -1.48 6.66
C GLN A 24 32.70 -2.44 7.87
N THR A 25 32.00 -2.08 8.95
CA THR A 25 31.94 -2.87 10.19
C THR A 25 30.66 -2.55 10.97
N VAL A 26 30.11 -3.54 11.67
CA VAL A 26 28.96 -3.38 12.57
C VAL A 26 29.30 -4.05 13.89
N GLU A 27 29.18 -3.32 14.99
CA GLU A 27 29.40 -3.83 16.33
C GLU A 27 28.15 -3.67 17.18
N ILE A 28 27.81 -4.70 17.94
CA ILE A 28 26.66 -4.69 18.86
C ILE A 28 27.16 -4.16 20.20
N LEU A 29 26.96 -2.87 20.45
CA LEU A 29 27.32 -2.24 21.73
C LEU A 29 26.36 -2.62 22.85
N ARG A 30 25.09 -2.89 22.51
CA ARG A 30 24.04 -3.29 23.45
C ARG A 30 22.97 -4.08 22.71
N GLU A 31 22.53 -5.18 23.29
CA GLU A 31 21.34 -5.89 22.79
C GLU A 31 20.08 -5.06 23.07
N GLY A 32 19.16 -5.06 22.10
CA GLY A 32 17.90 -4.31 22.18
C GLY A 32 17.00 -4.87 23.28
N ASP A 33 16.44 -3.97 24.09
CA ASP A 33 15.49 -4.29 25.15
C ASP A 33 14.06 -4.53 24.59
N SER A 34 13.15 -4.91 25.49
CA SER A 34 11.74 -5.13 25.13
C SER A 34 11.04 -3.85 24.65
N ASP A 35 11.45 -2.67 25.14
CA ASP A 35 10.93 -1.37 24.71
C ASP A 35 11.31 -1.08 23.25
N MET A 36 12.59 -1.25 22.88
CA MET A 36 13.06 -1.13 21.51
C MET A 36 12.34 -2.07 20.55
N LYS A 37 12.07 -3.32 20.98
CA LYS A 37 11.28 -4.28 20.18
C LYS A 37 9.86 -3.77 19.93
N GLN A 38 9.20 -3.19 20.93
CA GLN A 38 7.86 -2.62 20.76
C GLN A 38 7.87 -1.38 19.85
N ARG A 39 8.87 -0.50 19.99
CA ARG A 39 9.01 0.67 19.12
C ARG A 39 9.28 0.27 17.67
N LEU A 40 10.16 -0.70 17.43
CA LEU A 40 10.39 -1.28 16.11
C LEU A 40 9.10 -1.87 15.52
N ALA A 41 8.36 -2.64 16.33
CA ALA A 41 7.10 -3.23 15.92
C ALA A 41 6.05 -2.18 15.52
N ARG A 42 6.05 -0.99 16.13
CA ARG A 42 5.14 0.11 15.75
C ARG A 42 5.49 0.77 14.42
N ILE A 43 6.77 0.84 14.05
CA ILE A 43 7.19 1.42 12.76
C ILE A 43 7.04 0.39 11.63
N LEU A 44 7.36 -0.87 11.92
CA LEU A 44 7.25 -1.97 10.97
C LEU A 44 5.83 -2.55 10.90
N ALA A 45 4.95 -2.16 11.82
CA ALA A 45 3.54 -2.44 11.68
C ALA A 45 3.09 -1.82 10.35
N PRO A 46 2.45 -2.60 9.46
CA PRO A 46 1.79 -1.99 8.31
C PRO A 46 0.91 -0.88 8.86
N GLU A 47 1.06 0.35 8.35
CA GLU A 47 0.16 1.47 8.68
C GLU A 47 -1.24 0.90 8.65
N GLU A 48 -1.96 1.01 9.78
CA GLU A 48 -3.25 0.35 10.03
C GLU A 48 -4.01 0.28 8.71
N SER A 49 -3.90 -0.87 8.03
CA SER A 49 -4.59 -1.09 6.78
C SER A 49 -6.02 -1.09 7.24
N GLN A 50 -6.69 0.06 7.08
CA GLN A 50 -7.99 0.37 7.66
C GLN A 50 -8.79 -0.91 7.59
N ALA A 51 -9.13 -1.46 8.75
CA ALA A 51 -9.70 -2.80 8.84
C ALA A 51 -11.10 -2.76 8.22
N TYR A 52 -11.14 -2.77 6.90
CA TYR A 52 -12.35 -2.75 6.13
C TYR A 52 -13.01 -4.10 6.36
N SER A 53 -14.25 -4.06 6.84
CA SER A 53 -15.05 -5.28 6.91
C SER A 53 -15.17 -5.88 5.50
N PRO A 54 -15.29 -7.21 5.38
CA PRO A 54 -15.47 -7.85 4.08
C PRO A 54 -16.65 -7.27 3.31
N GLU A 55 -17.72 -6.89 3.99
CA GLU A 55 -18.90 -6.23 3.41
C GLU A 55 -18.57 -4.85 2.82
N GLU A 56 -17.75 -4.04 3.52
CA GLU A 56 -17.35 -2.72 3.02
C GLU A 56 -16.38 -2.84 1.84
N LEU A 57 -15.46 -3.82 1.88
CA LEU A 57 -14.61 -4.14 0.73
C LEU A 57 -15.44 -4.54 -0.49
N GLU A 58 -16.48 -5.35 -0.30
CA GLU A 58 -17.35 -5.77 -1.40
C GLU A 58 -18.19 -4.61 -1.94
N ARG A 59 -18.72 -3.75 -1.07
CA ARG A 59 -19.41 -2.53 -1.46
C ARG A 59 -18.52 -1.60 -2.28
N ARG A 60 -17.28 -1.40 -1.84
CA ARG A 60 -16.28 -0.58 -2.55
C ARG A 60 -15.89 -1.20 -3.88
N LYS A 61 -15.66 -2.52 -3.92
CA LYS A 61 -15.39 -3.26 -5.16
C LYS A 61 -16.50 -2.99 -6.18
N ASN A 62 -17.75 -3.20 -5.78
CA ASN A 62 -18.90 -3.08 -6.67
C ASN A 62 -19.13 -1.63 -7.10
N ALA A 63 -18.95 -0.66 -6.19
CA ALA A 63 -19.07 0.75 -6.51
C ALA A 63 -17.97 1.23 -7.48
N LEU A 64 -16.71 0.82 -7.26
CA LEU A 64 -15.60 1.15 -8.15
C LEU A 64 -15.78 0.48 -9.53
N LYS A 65 -16.21 -0.78 -9.56
CA LYS A 65 -16.53 -1.50 -10.80
C LYS A 65 -17.60 -0.76 -11.60
N ALA A 66 -18.74 -0.42 -10.98
CA ALA A 66 -19.82 0.32 -11.62
C ALA A 66 -19.37 1.71 -12.10
N TRP A 67 -18.53 2.40 -11.33
CA TRP A 67 -17.98 3.69 -11.73
C TRP A 67 -17.05 3.56 -12.95
N LEU A 68 -16.17 2.56 -12.99
CA LEU A 68 -15.31 2.29 -14.14
C LEU A 68 -16.14 1.97 -15.39
N GLU A 69 -17.16 1.11 -15.27
CA GLU A 69 -18.08 0.78 -16.36
C GLU A 69 -18.83 2.03 -16.86
N THR A 70 -19.29 2.90 -15.95
CA THR A 70 -19.95 4.18 -16.29
C THR A 70 -19.02 5.11 -17.05
N ASN A 71 -17.72 5.06 -16.77
CA ASN A 71 -16.70 5.84 -17.48
C ASN A 71 -16.22 5.14 -18.78
N HIS A 72 -16.94 4.11 -19.25
CA HIS A 72 -16.58 3.30 -20.42
C HIS A 72 -15.21 2.63 -20.32
N ILE A 73 -14.76 2.36 -19.09
CA ILE A 73 -13.51 1.66 -18.82
C ILE A 73 -13.84 0.17 -18.63
N PRO A 74 -13.34 -0.73 -19.48
CA PRO A 74 -13.60 -2.15 -19.34
C PRO A 74 -12.95 -2.66 -18.05
N VAL A 75 -13.73 -3.33 -17.21
CA VAL A 75 -13.26 -3.90 -15.94
C VAL A 75 -13.73 -5.34 -15.82
N GLY A 76 -12.84 -6.23 -15.42
CA GLY A 76 -13.09 -7.63 -15.13
C GLY A 76 -12.61 -8.00 -13.73
N GLU A 77 -12.99 -9.18 -13.25
CA GLU A 77 -12.51 -9.73 -11.99
C GLU A 77 -11.43 -10.78 -12.29
N GLN A 78 -10.31 -10.73 -11.57
CA GLN A 78 -9.17 -11.62 -11.72
C GLN A 78 -8.68 -12.15 -10.36
N GLY A 79 -7.94 -13.26 -10.40
CA GLY A 79 -7.42 -13.99 -9.24
C GLY A 79 -8.35 -15.09 -8.72
N GLU A 80 -7.78 -16.06 -8.00
CA GLU A 80 -8.45 -17.27 -7.48
C GLU A 80 -9.72 -16.98 -6.65
N LEU A 81 -9.83 -15.78 -6.07
CA LEU A 81 -10.96 -15.36 -5.25
C LEU A 81 -11.80 -14.23 -5.88
N GLY A 82 -11.51 -13.80 -7.11
CA GLY A 82 -12.20 -12.68 -7.78
C GLY A 82 -12.13 -11.36 -7.00
N ARG A 83 -11.11 -11.19 -6.16
CA ARG A 83 -10.93 -10.00 -5.30
C ARG A 83 -10.14 -8.89 -5.99
N THR A 84 -9.44 -9.20 -7.08
CA THR A 84 -8.63 -8.23 -7.82
C THR A 84 -9.43 -7.76 -9.02
N LEU A 85 -9.61 -6.45 -9.16
CA LEU A 85 -10.26 -5.88 -10.35
C LEU A 85 -9.20 -5.65 -11.43
N SER A 86 -9.38 -6.27 -12.59
CA SER A 86 -8.55 -6.01 -13.76
C SER A 86 -9.20 -4.97 -14.66
N VAL A 87 -8.54 -3.83 -14.80
CA VAL A 87 -8.95 -2.74 -15.67
C VAL A 87 -8.27 -2.91 -17.03
N ALA A 88 -9.10 -3.08 -18.06
CA ALA A 88 -8.72 -3.25 -19.46
C ALA A 88 -7.69 -4.37 -19.72
N GLY A 89 -7.55 -5.33 -18.79
CA GLY A 89 -6.55 -6.41 -18.87
C GLY A 89 -5.10 -5.97 -18.68
N VAL A 90 -4.85 -4.69 -18.38
CA VAL A 90 -3.50 -4.10 -18.32
C VAL A 90 -3.14 -3.54 -16.94
N LEU A 91 -4.15 -3.33 -16.08
CA LEU A 91 -3.97 -2.82 -14.73
C LEU A 91 -4.79 -3.68 -13.76
N SER A 92 -4.22 -3.96 -12.60
CA SER A 92 -4.84 -4.71 -11.52
C SER A 92 -5.03 -3.81 -10.30
N ILE A 93 -6.20 -3.86 -9.69
CA ILE A 93 -6.53 -3.11 -8.46
C ILE A 93 -6.85 -4.12 -7.37
N GLU A 94 -6.07 -4.08 -6.30
CA GLU A 94 -6.23 -4.97 -5.15
C GLU A 94 -6.98 -4.27 -4.00
N PRO A 95 -7.62 -5.04 -3.09
CA PRO A 95 -8.19 -4.48 -1.87
C PRO A 95 -7.13 -3.72 -1.05
N PRO A 96 -7.45 -2.57 -0.42
CA PRO A 96 -8.78 -1.96 -0.24
C PRO A 96 -9.29 -1.07 -1.40
N TYR A 97 -8.80 -1.27 -2.63
CA TYR A 97 -9.20 -0.55 -3.84
C TYR A 97 -8.87 0.94 -3.81
N GLY A 98 -7.74 1.30 -3.20
CA GLY A 98 -7.20 2.65 -3.23
C GLY A 98 -6.26 2.89 -4.41
N PRO A 99 -5.86 4.16 -4.64
CA PRO A 99 -4.93 4.51 -5.71
C PRO A 99 -3.55 3.86 -5.51
N GLU A 100 -3.14 3.61 -4.28
CA GLU A 100 -1.86 2.95 -3.96
C GLU A 100 -1.89 1.45 -4.21
N GLN A 101 -3.08 0.85 -4.33
CA GLN A 101 -3.27 -0.59 -4.60
C GLN A 101 -3.51 -0.89 -6.08
N CYS A 102 -3.12 0.04 -6.96
CA CYS A 102 -3.11 -0.19 -8.40
C CYS A 102 -1.72 -0.68 -8.83
N SER A 103 -1.66 -1.71 -9.68
CA SER A 103 -0.43 -2.18 -10.31
C SER A 103 -0.62 -2.35 -11.82
N SER A 104 0.37 -1.94 -12.60
CA SER A 104 0.36 -2.12 -14.06
C SER A 104 1.79 -2.18 -14.59
N ALA A 105 1.98 -2.91 -15.69
CA ALA A 105 3.23 -2.90 -16.44
C ALA A 105 3.46 -1.58 -17.20
N ASN A 106 2.46 -0.71 -17.28
CA ASN A 106 2.54 0.58 -17.96
C ASN A 106 2.30 1.72 -16.95
N GLU A 107 3.38 2.44 -16.60
CA GLU A 107 3.36 3.54 -15.63
C GLU A 107 2.46 4.70 -16.05
N ILE A 108 2.29 4.95 -17.35
CA ILE A 108 1.40 6.01 -17.86
C ILE A 108 -0.06 5.65 -17.56
N ILE A 109 -0.43 4.39 -17.78
CA ILE A 109 -1.78 3.88 -17.48
C ILE A 109 -2.00 3.88 -15.96
N LEU A 110 -1.01 3.44 -15.19
CA LEU A 110 -1.04 3.45 -13.74
C LEU A 110 -1.35 4.85 -13.20
N ALA A 111 -0.55 5.86 -13.57
CA ALA A 111 -0.74 7.23 -13.11
C ALA A 111 -2.12 7.80 -13.49
N ARG A 112 -2.62 7.46 -14.69
CA ARG A 112 -3.94 7.91 -15.14
C ARG A 112 -5.07 7.29 -14.32
N VAL A 113 -5.02 5.98 -14.07
CA VAL A 113 -6.03 5.28 -13.26
C VAL A 113 -5.94 5.72 -11.80
N GLN A 114 -4.75 5.88 -11.25
CA GLN A 114 -4.57 6.46 -9.91
C GLN A 114 -5.20 7.84 -9.79
N GLY A 115 -5.02 8.72 -10.79
CA GLY A 115 -5.67 10.03 -10.84
C GLY A 115 -7.20 9.94 -10.96
N LEU A 116 -7.73 8.95 -11.68
CA LEU A 116 -9.16 8.65 -11.75
C LEU A 116 -9.72 8.21 -10.38
N LEU A 117 -9.05 7.28 -9.70
CA LEU A 117 -9.42 6.83 -8.35
C LEU A 117 -9.36 7.98 -7.33
N GLN A 118 -8.33 8.83 -7.39
CA GLN A 118 -8.23 10.00 -6.51
C GLN A 118 -9.43 10.95 -6.69
N ARG A 119 -9.86 11.19 -7.93
CA ARG A 119 -11.06 11.99 -8.21
C ARG A 119 -12.34 11.33 -7.70
N TYR A 120 -12.49 10.02 -7.92
CA TYR A 120 -13.63 9.26 -7.42
C TYR A 120 -13.74 9.30 -5.89
N LEU A 121 -12.62 9.08 -5.19
CA LEU A 121 -12.55 9.16 -3.72
C LEU A 121 -12.79 10.60 -3.23
N GLY A 122 -12.34 11.60 -3.99
CA GLY A 122 -12.60 13.01 -3.69
C GLY A 122 -14.07 13.44 -3.86
N GLN A 123 -14.83 12.78 -4.74
CA GLN A 123 -16.26 13.01 -4.95
C GLN A 123 -17.16 12.33 -3.89
N GLN A 124 -16.62 11.39 -3.12
CA GLN A 124 -17.34 10.67 -2.05
C GLN A 124 -17.29 11.38 -0.69
N ARG A 125 -16.67 12.56 -0.60
CA ARG A 125 -16.53 13.37 0.62
C ARG A 125 -17.56 14.48 0.74
#